data_AF-A0A250G5B5-F1
#
_entry.id   AF-A0A250G5B5-F1
#
_cell.length_a   1.000
_cell.length_b   1.000
_cell.length_c   1.000
_cell.angle_alpha   90.00
_cell.angle_beta   90.00
_cell.angle_gamma   90.00
#
_symmetry.space_group_name_H-M   'P 1'
#
loop_
_entity.id
_entity.type
_entity.pdbx_description
1 polymer ?
#
loop_
_entity_poly.entity_id
_entity_poly.type
_entity_poly.pdbx_seq_one_letter_code
_entity_poly.pdbx_strand_id
1 'polypeptide(L)'
;MKLISVVVFYGYKVVIVLYLFEKIFFMKTILLNSSLGILAYLISGVLLYGYHPLVLPLFLLIIGVLGYVLLRNQDKNRVTKGLFWLYAPVLLLLLITGWANHNFLVVLLYLVFASIMALLTRLAISTSKKMLFYAGVLLIVVGAFFAFQFFLGQDNSFEIDHIKTFYQGLSG
;
A
#
# COMPACT_ATOMS: atom_id res chain seq x y z
N MET A 1 12.21 23.80 50.88
CA MET A 1 12.12 22.38 50.41
C MET A 1 10.77 21.97 49.83
N LYS A 2 9.60 22.45 50.31
CA LYS A 2 8.28 22.04 49.75
C LYS A 2 8.03 22.46 48.29
N LEU A 3 8.48 23.64 47.86
CA LEU A 3 8.21 24.15 46.51
C LEU A 3 8.89 23.33 45.39
N ILE A 4 10.12 22.88 45.62
CA ILE A 4 10.90 22.08 44.66
C ILE A 4 10.26 20.70 44.44
N SER A 5 9.76 20.08 45.50
CA SER A 5 9.08 18.77 45.42
C SER A 5 7.77 18.86 44.62
N VAL A 6 7.02 19.96 44.77
CA VAL A 6 5.79 20.21 43.98
C VAL A 6 6.11 20.42 42.50
N VAL A 7 7.13 21.21 42.17
CA VAL A 7 7.54 21.46 40.77
C VAL A 7 8.03 20.18 40.08
N VAL A 8 8.82 19.35 40.77
CA VAL A 8 9.29 18.06 40.23
C VAL A 8 8.13 17.09 40.01
N PHE A 9 7.19 17.01 40.95
CA PHE A 9 6.04 16.11 40.84
C PHE A 9 5.06 16.49 39.72
N TYR A 10 4.78 17.80 39.56
CA TYR A 10 3.95 18.29 38.45
C TYR A 10 4.68 18.22 37.11
N GLY A 11 5.97 18.51 37.07
CA GLY A 11 6.80 18.35 35.87
C GLY A 11 6.80 16.91 35.35
N TYR A 12 6.93 15.93 36.23
CA TYR A 12 6.91 14.52 35.86
C TYR A 12 5.55 14.07 35.29
N LYS A 13 4.44 14.55 35.87
CA LYS A 13 3.10 14.28 35.35
C LYS A 13 2.89 14.87 33.96
N VAL A 14 3.36 16.09 33.72
CA VAL A 14 3.24 16.74 32.40
C VAL A 14 4.04 15.97 31.34
N VAL A 15 5.26 15.52 31.66
CA VAL A 15 6.07 14.69 30.75
C VAL A 15 5.39 13.36 30.42
N ILE A 16 4.80 12.69 31.42
CA ILE A 16 4.07 11.42 31.21
C ILE A 16 2.84 11.64 30.31
N VAL A 17 2.09 12.72 30.53
CA VAL A 17 0.91 13.04 29.71
C VAL A 17 1.29 13.37 28.27
N LEU A 18 2.36 14.16 28.06
CA LEU A 18 2.89 14.45 26.73
C LEU A 18 3.34 13.16 26.01
N TYR A 19 4.06 12.28 26.71
CA TYR A 19 4.49 10.99 26.18
C TYR A 19 3.29 10.10 25.79
N LEU A 20 2.28 10.00 26.66
CA LEU A 20 1.07 9.24 26.37
C LEU A 20 0.30 9.82 25.18
N PHE A 21 0.18 11.14 25.10
CA PHE A 21 -0.52 11.82 24.01
C PHE A 21 0.20 11.60 22.67
N GLU A 22 1.52 11.73 22.64
CA GLU A 22 2.34 11.45 21.46
C GLU A 22 2.18 9.98 21.03
N LYS A 23 2.20 9.04 21.99
CA LYS A 23 2.02 7.62 21.72
C LYS A 23 0.64 7.30 21.14
N ILE A 24 -0.43 7.91 21.66
CA ILE A 24 -1.80 7.73 21.17
C ILE A 24 -1.92 8.28 19.74
N PHE A 25 -1.38 9.46 19.47
CA PHE A 25 -1.42 10.06 18.14
C PHE A 25 -0.64 9.22 17.12
N PHE A 26 0.52 8.72 17.53
CA PHE A 26 1.33 7.82 16.72
C PHE A 26 0.57 6.52 16.41
N MET A 27 -0.05 5.90 17.41
CA MET A 27 -0.81 4.66 17.23
C MET A 27 -2.02 4.84 16.29
N LYS A 28 -2.72 5.98 16.40
CA LYS A 28 -3.81 6.34 15.48
C LYS A 28 -3.33 6.45 14.03
N THR A 29 -2.15 7.03 13.82
CA THR A 29 -1.56 7.18 12.49
C THR A 29 -1.16 5.82 11.89
N ILE A 30 -0.59 4.93 12.69
CA ILE A 30 -0.28 3.55 12.26
C ILE A 30 -1.55 2.85 11.82
N LEU A 31 -2.58 2.88 12.67
CA LEU A 31 -3.84 2.19 12.42
C LEU A 31 -4.51 2.68 11.14
N LEU A 32 -4.54 4.01 10.94
CA LEU A 32 -5.10 4.64 9.74
C LEU A 32 -4.34 4.25 8.48
N ASN A 33 -3.01 4.34 8.47
CA ASN A 33 -2.22 3.99 7.29
C ASN A 33 -2.37 2.50 6.97
N SER A 34 -2.34 1.65 8.00
CA SER A 34 -2.51 0.20 7.86
C SER A 34 -3.88 -0.16 7.29
N SER A 35 -4.94 0.46 7.80
CA SER A 35 -6.30 0.19 7.33
C SER A 35 -6.51 0.68 5.90
N LEU A 36 -5.94 1.81 5.50
CA LEU A 36 -5.99 2.31 4.13
C LEU A 36 -5.25 1.40 3.14
N GLY A 37 -4.11 0.84 3.55
CA GLY A 37 -3.38 -0.13 2.73
C GLY A 37 -4.19 -1.40 2.49
N ILE A 38 -4.78 -1.94 3.57
CA ILE A 38 -5.66 -3.12 3.49
C ILE A 38 -6.89 -2.82 2.63
N LEU A 39 -7.52 -1.66 2.83
CA LEU A 39 -8.68 -1.24 2.05
C LEU A 39 -8.34 -1.12 0.56
N ALA A 40 -7.19 -0.54 0.20
CA ALA A 40 -6.74 -0.45 -1.18
C ALA A 40 -6.60 -1.83 -1.83
N TYR A 41 -6.04 -2.80 -1.10
CA TYR A 41 -5.94 -4.18 -1.57
C TYR A 41 -7.32 -4.83 -1.74
N LEU A 42 -8.21 -4.70 -0.76
CA LEU A 42 -9.56 -5.26 -0.82
C LEU A 42 -10.38 -4.66 -1.96
N ILE A 43 -10.34 -3.33 -2.15
CA ILE A 43 -11.01 -2.65 -3.25
C ILE A 43 -10.48 -3.18 -4.59
N SER A 44 -9.17 -3.34 -4.73
CA SER A 44 -8.57 -3.86 -5.96
C SER A 44 -9.04 -5.28 -6.27
N GLY A 45 -9.15 -6.13 -5.25
CA GLY A 45 -9.65 -7.50 -5.39
C GLY A 45 -11.15 -7.58 -5.69
N VAL A 46 -11.97 -6.70 -5.11
CA VAL A 46 -13.42 -6.67 -5.34
C VAL A 46 -13.76 -6.11 -6.72
N LEU A 47 -13.13 -5.00 -7.12
CA LEU A 47 -13.39 -4.36 -8.43
C LEU A 47 -12.97 -5.24 -9.61
N LEU A 48 -11.96 -6.08 -9.41
CA LEU A 48 -11.39 -6.96 -10.43
C LEU A 48 -11.59 -8.43 -10.07
N TYR A 49 -12.71 -8.73 -9.40
CA TYR A 49 -13.08 -10.10 -9.09
C TYR A 49 -13.17 -10.92 -10.39
N GLY A 50 -12.40 -12.01 -10.48
CA GLY A 50 -12.26 -12.82 -11.69
C GLY A 50 -11.16 -12.37 -12.67
N TYR A 51 -10.62 -11.15 -12.53
CA TYR A 51 -9.54 -10.61 -13.37
C TYR A 51 -8.23 -10.50 -12.58
N HIS A 52 -7.69 -11.65 -12.19
CA HIS A 52 -6.49 -11.75 -11.34
C HIS A 52 -5.26 -10.96 -11.83
N PRO A 53 -4.94 -10.87 -13.14
CA PRO A 53 -3.76 -10.13 -13.62
C PRO A 53 -3.83 -8.62 -13.39
N LEU A 54 -5.04 -8.06 -13.29
CA LEU A 54 -5.23 -6.62 -13.14
C LEU A 54 -5.24 -6.19 -11.67
N VAL A 55 -5.42 -7.12 -10.73
CA VAL A 55 -5.52 -6.82 -9.29
C VAL A 55 -4.23 -6.16 -8.78
N LEU A 56 -3.06 -6.71 -9.13
CA LEU A 56 -1.77 -6.14 -8.72
C LEU A 56 -1.54 -4.74 -9.33
N PRO A 57 -1.65 -4.53 -10.65
CA PRO A 57 -1.60 -3.20 -11.27
C PRO A 57 -2.52 -2.16 -10.62
N LEU A 58 -3.78 -2.53 -10.38
CA LEU A 58 -4.76 -1.63 -9.76
C LEU A 58 -4.39 -1.30 -8.31
N PHE A 59 -3.99 -2.32 -7.54
CA PHE A 59 -3.51 -2.14 -6.18
C PHE A 59 -2.34 -1.15 -6.13
N LEU A 60 -1.34 -1.33 -7.00
CA LEU A 60 -0.17 -0.45 -7.09
C LEU A 60 -0.56 0.99 -7.38
N LEU A 61 -1.50 1.22 -8.31
CA LEU A 61 -2.02 2.56 -8.60
C LEU A 61 -2.66 3.20 -7.37
N ILE A 62 -3.60 2.50 -6.74
CA ILE A 62 -4.35 3.03 -5.59
C ILE A 62 -3.39 3.33 -4.43
N ILE A 63 -2.53 2.38 -4.07
CA ILE A 63 -1.63 2.52 -2.92
C ILE A 63 -0.51 3.54 -3.17
N GLY A 64 -0.03 3.68 -4.41
CA GLY A 64 0.91 4.71 -4.80
C GLY A 64 0.31 6.12 -4.71
N VAL A 65 -0.91 6.31 -5.21
CA VAL A 65 -1.64 7.59 -5.11
C VAL A 65 -1.96 7.92 -3.65
N LEU A 66 -2.49 6.97 -2.88
CA LEU A 66 -2.75 7.15 -1.44
C LEU A 66 -1.48 7.54 -0.69
N GLY A 67 -0.39 6.79 -0.89
CA GLY A 67 0.90 7.06 -0.26
C GLY A 67 1.42 8.46 -0.58
N TYR A 68 1.32 8.89 -1.84
CA TYR A 68 1.71 10.24 -2.24
C TYR A 68 0.84 11.31 -1.56
N VAL A 69 -0.49 11.19 -1.66
CA VAL A 69 -1.43 12.20 -1.14
C VAL A 69 -1.33 12.35 0.37
N LEU A 70 -1.23 11.23 1.11
CA LEU A 70 -1.18 11.23 2.57
C LEU A 70 0.15 11.78 3.12
N LEU A 71 1.26 11.55 2.40
CA LEU A 71 2.60 11.77 2.94
C LEU A 71 3.37 12.92 2.27
N ARG A 72 2.87 13.53 1.19
CA ARG A 72 3.57 14.60 0.45
C ARG A 72 3.97 15.83 1.29
N ASN A 73 3.27 16.11 2.38
CA ASN A 73 3.51 17.26 3.25
C ASN A 73 4.22 16.86 4.56
N GLN A 74 4.71 15.63 4.66
CA GLN A 74 5.33 15.09 5.88
C GLN A 74 6.86 15.10 5.77
N ASP A 75 7.54 15.12 6.92
CA ASP A 75 8.99 14.99 6.97
C ASP A 75 9.49 13.63 6.47
N LYS A 76 10.73 13.56 5.97
CA LYS A 76 11.33 12.33 5.41
C LYS A 76 11.23 11.10 6.33
N ASN A 77 11.39 11.29 7.65
CA ASN A 77 11.25 10.21 8.62
C ASN A 77 9.80 9.75 8.78
N ARG A 78 8.85 10.69 8.75
CA ARG A 78 7.41 10.39 8.78
C ARG A 78 6.94 9.72 7.51
N VAL A 79 7.46 10.12 6.35
CA VAL A 79 7.19 9.47 5.05
C VAL A 79 7.62 8.02 5.07
N THR A 80 8.86 7.73 5.50
CA THR A 80 9.38 6.35 5.54
C THR A 80 8.55 5.45 6.46
N LYS A 81 8.23 5.94 7.67
CA LYS A 81 7.36 5.21 8.60
C LYS A 81 5.93 5.07 8.06
N GLY A 82 5.39 6.12 7.46
CA GLY A 82 4.04 6.11 6.88
C GLY A 82 3.90 5.10 5.76
N LEU A 83 4.85 5.07 4.83
CA LEU A 83 4.91 4.06 3.77
C LEU A 83 5.09 2.66 4.34
N PHE A 84 5.97 2.46 5.33
CA PHE A 84 6.11 1.15 5.97
C PHE A 84 4.77 0.64 6.51
N TRP A 85 4.03 1.45 7.26
CA TRP A 85 2.74 1.05 7.81
C TRP A 85 1.61 0.96 6.78
N LEU A 86 1.73 1.64 5.64
CA LEU A 86 0.78 1.52 4.53
C LEU A 86 0.93 0.19 3.78
N TYR A 87 2.17 -0.29 3.59
CA TYR A 87 2.47 -1.47 2.78
C TYR A 87 2.63 -2.76 3.59
N ALA A 88 3.28 -2.71 4.76
CA ALA A 88 3.65 -3.91 5.52
C ALA A 88 2.46 -4.79 5.93
N PRO A 89 1.31 -4.25 6.39
CA PRO A 89 0.16 -5.08 6.75
C PRO A 89 -0.40 -5.87 5.56
N VAL A 90 -0.42 -5.26 4.37
CA VAL A 90 -0.89 -5.90 3.13
C VAL A 90 0.05 -7.03 2.74
N LEU A 91 1.37 -6.77 2.74
CA LEU A 91 2.37 -7.79 2.43
C LEU A 91 2.35 -8.95 3.43
N LEU A 92 2.10 -8.67 4.71
CA LEU A 92 1.96 -9.69 5.75
C LEU A 92 0.71 -10.55 5.54
N LEU A 93 -0.43 -9.93 5.19
CA LEU A 93 -1.66 -10.66 4.82
C LEU A 93 -1.44 -11.53 3.58
N LEU A 94 -0.76 -11.02 2.56
CA LEU A 94 -0.40 -11.76 1.35
C LEU A 94 0.54 -12.92 1.64
N LEU A 95 1.51 -12.75 2.54
CA LEU A 95 2.40 -13.82 2.95
C LEU A 95 1.62 -14.96 3.62
N ILE A 96 0.72 -14.63 4.56
CA ILE A 96 -0.11 -15.64 5.26
C ILE A 96 -1.02 -16.37 4.27
N THR A 97 -1.72 -15.64 3.42
CA THR A 97 -2.68 -16.22 2.46
C THR A 97 -1.99 -16.98 1.33
N GLY A 98 -0.86 -16.48 0.83
CA GLY A 98 -0.07 -17.14 -0.20
C GLY A 98 0.63 -18.40 0.32
N TRP A 99 1.05 -18.41 1.58
CA TRP A 99 1.54 -19.63 2.23
C TRP A 99 0.43 -20.70 2.32
N ALA A 100 -0.77 -20.31 2.76
CA ALA A 100 -1.91 -21.24 2.85
C ALA A 100 -2.31 -21.82 1.49
N ASN A 101 -2.24 -21.01 0.43
CA ASN A 101 -2.67 -21.39 -0.92
C ASN A 101 -1.53 -21.88 -1.84
N HIS A 102 -0.31 -22.08 -1.32
CA HIS A 102 0.86 -22.48 -2.10
C HIS A 102 1.20 -21.55 -3.29
N ASN A 103 0.70 -20.31 -3.26
CA ASN A 103 0.84 -19.33 -4.34
C ASN A 103 2.01 -18.37 -4.07
N PHE A 104 3.18 -18.92 -3.77
CA PHE A 104 4.36 -18.14 -3.36
C PHE A 104 4.81 -17.14 -4.44
N LEU A 105 4.66 -17.50 -5.72
CA LEU A 105 5.03 -16.63 -6.83
C LEU A 105 4.21 -15.33 -6.86
N VAL A 106 2.91 -15.41 -6.55
CA VAL A 106 2.04 -14.24 -6.45
C VAL A 106 2.54 -13.31 -5.33
N VAL A 107 2.84 -13.88 -4.16
CA VAL A 107 3.37 -13.10 -3.02
C VAL A 107 4.68 -12.41 -3.39
N LEU A 108 5.57 -13.10 -4.10
CA LEU A 108 6.86 -12.55 -4.55
C LEU A 108 6.66 -11.35 -5.48
N LEU A 109 5.74 -11.45 -6.44
CA LEU A 109 5.43 -10.34 -7.35
C LEU A 109 4.91 -9.12 -6.58
N TYR A 110 3.98 -9.31 -5.65
CA TYR A 110 3.51 -8.22 -4.79
C TYR A 110 4.65 -7.61 -3.97
N LEU A 111 5.52 -8.42 -3.38
CA LEU A 111 6.64 -7.94 -2.58
C LEU A 111 7.61 -7.08 -3.40
N VAL A 112 7.97 -7.51 -4.61
CA VAL A 112 8.87 -6.78 -5.51
C VAL A 112 8.23 -5.47 -5.97
N PHE A 113 7.04 -5.53 -6.59
CA PHE A 113 6.43 -4.35 -7.19
C PHE A 113 5.97 -3.32 -6.16
N ALA A 114 5.44 -3.78 -5.01
CA ALA A 114 5.02 -2.87 -3.95
C ALA A 114 6.24 -2.18 -3.29
N SER A 115 7.37 -2.87 -3.17
CA SER A 115 8.62 -2.26 -2.70
C SER A 115 9.12 -1.18 -3.66
N ILE A 116 9.09 -1.44 -4.97
CA ILE A 116 9.46 -0.45 -5.99
C ILE A 116 8.51 0.75 -5.93
N MET A 117 7.19 0.52 -5.81
CA MET A 117 6.20 1.60 -5.69
C MET A 117 6.44 2.44 -4.43
N ALA A 118 6.73 1.83 -3.29
CA ALA A 118 7.06 2.55 -2.06
C ALA A 118 8.31 3.42 -2.22
N LEU A 119 9.36 2.91 -2.89
CA LEU A 119 10.57 3.66 -3.19
C LEU A 119 10.28 4.84 -4.14
N LEU A 120 9.53 4.61 -5.21
CA LEU A 120 9.11 5.66 -6.14
C LEU A 120 8.31 6.75 -5.44
N THR A 121 7.36 6.37 -4.57
CA THR A 121 6.55 7.30 -3.79
C THR A 121 7.43 8.13 -2.85
N ARG A 122 8.39 7.52 -2.17
CA ARG A 122 9.35 8.23 -1.31
C ARG A 122 10.21 9.21 -2.10
N LEU A 123 10.69 8.82 -3.28
CA LEU A 123 11.47 9.67 -4.17
C LEU A 123 10.65 10.85 -4.69
N ALA A 124 9.39 10.62 -5.03
CA ALA A 124 8.45 11.64 -5.49
C ALA A 124 8.18 12.73 -4.45
N ILE A 125 8.13 12.33 -3.18
CA ILE A 125 7.91 13.24 -2.06
C ILE A 125 9.21 13.99 -1.71
N SER A 126 10.36 13.31 -1.79
CA SER A 126 11.65 13.90 -1.40
C SER A 126 12.31 14.77 -2.48
N THR A 127 11.89 14.67 -3.74
CA THR A 127 12.53 15.39 -4.86
C THR A 127 11.51 16.25 -5.60
N SER A 128 11.97 17.33 -6.24
CA SER A 128 11.14 18.12 -7.15
C SER A 128 10.79 17.38 -8.46
N LYS A 129 11.31 16.15 -8.67
CA LYS A 129 11.21 15.37 -9.90
C LYS A 129 9.88 14.60 -9.99
N LYS A 130 8.76 15.31 -9.89
CA LYS A 130 7.40 14.73 -9.99
C LYS A 130 7.18 13.94 -11.29
N MET A 131 7.80 14.36 -12.39
CA MET A 131 7.70 13.68 -13.69
C MET A 131 8.25 12.25 -13.66
N LEU A 132 9.32 12.01 -12.88
CA LEU A 132 9.93 10.69 -12.73
C LEU A 132 9.04 9.73 -11.93
N PHE A 133 8.22 10.27 -11.01
CA PHE A 133 7.21 9.49 -10.31
C PHE A 133 6.10 9.02 -11.26
N TYR A 134 5.52 9.91 -12.07
CA TYR A 134 4.45 9.53 -12.99
C TYR A 134 4.91 8.50 -14.04
N ALA A 135 6.09 8.72 -14.65
CA ALA A 135 6.67 7.77 -15.58
C ALA A 135 7.01 6.43 -14.90
N GLY A 136 7.57 6.49 -13.69
CA GLY A 136 7.89 5.31 -12.90
C GLY A 136 6.66 4.49 -12.54
N VAL A 137 5.60 5.13 -12.06
CA VAL A 137 4.30 4.49 -11.73
C VAL A 137 3.76 3.77 -12.96
N LEU A 138 3.72 4.44 -14.11
CA LEU A 138 3.18 3.86 -15.35
C LEU A 138 4.00 2.64 -15.79
N LEU A 139 5.34 2.73 -15.75
CA LEU A 139 6.23 1.61 -16.08
C LEU A 139 6.03 0.42 -15.14
N ILE A 140 5.91 0.63 -13.83
CA ILE A 140 5.78 -0.49 -12.89
C ILE A 140 4.38 -1.12 -12.92
N VAL A 141 3.34 -0.34 -13.22
CA VAL A 141 1.96 -0.85 -13.35
C VAL A 141 1.84 -1.71 -14.60
N VAL A 142 2.36 -1.23 -15.73
CA VAL A 142 2.42 -2.01 -16.98
C VAL A 142 3.34 -3.23 -16.82
N GLY A 143 4.50 -3.05 -16.20
CA GLY A 143 5.43 -4.14 -15.92
C GLY A 143 4.84 -5.20 -15.00
N ALA A 144 4.08 -4.80 -13.98
CA ALA A 144 3.39 -5.71 -13.08
C ALA A 144 2.34 -6.55 -13.81
N PHE A 145 1.58 -5.94 -14.73
CA PHE A 145 0.62 -6.66 -15.55
C PHE A 145 1.30 -7.76 -16.39
N PHE A 146 2.33 -7.41 -17.16
CA PHE A 146 3.05 -8.38 -17.99
C PHE A 146 3.76 -9.46 -17.17
N ALA A 147 4.36 -9.09 -16.03
CA ALA A 147 4.98 -10.06 -15.13
C ALA A 147 3.95 -11.06 -14.59
N PHE A 148 2.76 -10.59 -14.20
CA PHE A 148 1.70 -11.47 -13.71
C PHE A 148 1.23 -12.46 -14.78
N GLN A 149 1.02 -11.98 -16.01
CA GLN A 149 0.64 -12.84 -17.15
C GLN A 149 1.73 -13.88 -17.47
N PHE A 150 2.98 -13.43 -17.58
CA PHE A 150 4.10 -14.29 -17.96
C PHE A 150 4.41 -15.37 -16.91
N PHE A 151 4.46 -14.99 -15.63
CA PHE A 151 4.87 -15.91 -14.56
C PHE A 151 3.75 -16.84 -14.09
N LEU A 152 2.48 -16.47 -14.24
CA LEU A 152 1.35 -17.31 -13.82
C LEU A 152 0.70 -18.07 -14.98
N GLY A 153 1.23 -17.94 -16.19
CA GLY A 153 0.75 -18.71 -17.36
C GLY A 153 -0.71 -18.44 -17.71
N GLN A 154 -1.21 -17.23 -17.42
CA GLN A 154 -2.53 -16.83 -17.89
C GLN A 154 -2.43 -16.46 -19.36
N ASP A 155 -2.83 -17.40 -20.22
CA ASP A 155 -3.06 -17.12 -21.63
C ASP A 155 -4.14 -16.03 -21.75
N ASN A 156 -3.90 -15.06 -22.62
CA ASN A 156 -4.83 -13.98 -22.98
C ASN A 156 -6.16 -14.49 -23.59
N SER A 157 -6.39 -15.80 -23.63
CA SER A 157 -7.60 -16.46 -24.14
C SER A 157 -8.84 -16.19 -23.29
N PHE A 158 -8.69 -15.93 -21.99
CA PHE A 158 -9.82 -15.70 -21.08
C PHE A 158 -10.52 -14.33 -21.33
N GLU A 159 -9.78 -13.32 -21.79
CA GLU A 159 -10.33 -11.98 -22.12
C GLU A 159 -11.20 -12.02 -23.39
N ILE A 160 -10.84 -12.85 -24.37
CA ILE A 160 -11.60 -13.03 -25.62
C ILE A 160 -12.92 -13.76 -25.35
N ASP A 161 -12.90 -14.76 -24.48
CA ASP A 161 -14.10 -15.55 -24.17
C ASP A 161 -15.09 -14.79 -23.28
N HIS A 162 -14.65 -13.96 -22.34
CA HIS A 162 -15.57 -13.15 -21.54
C HIS A 162 -16.25 -12.03 -22.35
N ILE A 163 -15.51 -11.37 -23.25
CA ILE A 163 -16.09 -10.39 -24.18
C ILE A 163 -17.10 -11.10 -25.09
N LYS A 164 -16.76 -12.25 -25.67
CA LYS A 164 -17.71 -13.06 -26.47
C LYS A 164 -18.96 -13.44 -25.69
N THR A 165 -18.82 -13.88 -24.44
CA THR A 165 -19.94 -14.30 -23.60
C THR A 165 -20.84 -13.12 -23.22
N PHE A 166 -20.26 -11.95 -22.94
CA PHE A 166 -21.01 -10.71 -22.68
C PHE A 166 -21.79 -10.24 -23.92
N TYR A 167 -21.18 -10.30 -25.11
CA TYR A 167 -21.87 -9.97 -26.37
C TYR A 167 -22.93 -11.00 -26.76
N GLN A 168 -22.70 -12.29 -26.49
CA GLN A 168 -23.69 -13.35 -26.73
C GLN A 168 -24.91 -13.25 -25.80
N GLY A 169 -24.72 -12.82 -24.55
CA GLY A 169 -25.81 -12.58 -23.60
C GLY A 169 -26.67 -11.34 -23.89
N LEU A 170 -26.20 -10.43 -24.75
CA LEU A 170 -26.95 -9.24 -25.22
C LEU A 170 -27.65 -9.45 -26.56
N SER A 171 -27.37 -10.56 -27.25
CA SER A 171 -27.95 -10.91 -28.56
C SER A 171 -29.02 -12.00 -28.49
N GLY A 172 -29.45 -12.41 -27.29
CA GLY A 172 -30.48 -13.42 -27.05
C GLY A 172 -31.79 -12.82 -26.58
#